data_AF-D3BV36-F1
#
_entry.id   AF-D3BV36-F1
#
_cell.length_a   1.000
_cell.length_b   1.000
_cell.length_c   1.000
_cell.angle_alpha   90.00
_cell.angle_beta   90.00
_cell.angle_gamma   90.00
#
_symmetry.space_group_name_H-M   'P 1'
#
loop_
_entity.id
_entity.type
_entity.pdbx_description
1 polymer ?
#
loop_
_entity_poly.entity_id
_entity_poly.type
_entity_poly.pdbx_seq_one_letter_code
_entity_poly.pdbx_strand_id
1 'polypeptide(L)'
;MTDEQTKQQPPKTIFFRVRDRVKKAIFTGSTLDDLKLLFVSKFPEFPKDTECPFFNVDPSTGNEVPFKSIDKLTEFQVILVKHDMADDGKKRSAGYTGLDKEKIVLVMVGLPARGKTYVARKICRMLNWMLLPAKVFNVGEYRRLRIGTGQPHDFFDPQNPEGIKARLHMAVAALDDMISWLHNGGRVGIYDATNSTRERRQLILTRCTREKMNVLFIESICNDPDVIEANIKETKLLSPDYAGADSKKAVQDFRDRIAHYNKVYEPVEGADLQYIKLFDVGKKIEVNNITGYIPSRIVFFLMNLHIHPRPIWLTRHGESEFNAAGKIGGDSDLTERGDNYAHQLAVWISDWCGNLRKEGYDGEVVVWTSSLKRAIRTAQYISQPKVVMRGLDEIDAGICDGMTYEEIQDKMPDESAARDSDKLSYRYPRGESYEDVIQRLEPLLLELERTKLPILIVSHQATLRCLYSYLTGRVKEECPFLNIPLHTLIQLTPKAYGCEEKTFKLC
;
A
#
# COMPACT_ATOMS: atom_id res chain seq x y z
N MET A 1 -47.97 -20.00 7.28
CA MET A 1 -47.53 -19.01 6.28
C MET A 1 -46.50 -18.15 6.98
N THR A 2 -45.22 -18.45 6.77
CA THR A 2 -44.10 -17.76 7.40
C THR A 2 -43.50 -16.81 6.36
N ASP A 3 -43.58 -15.51 6.64
CA ASP A 3 -42.92 -14.45 5.90
C ASP A 3 -41.39 -14.65 5.96
N GLU A 4 -40.79 -15.11 4.87
CA GLU A 4 -39.36 -14.93 4.63
C GLU A 4 -39.13 -13.48 4.20
N GLN A 5 -38.86 -12.62 5.18
CA GLN A 5 -38.21 -11.34 4.92
C GLN A 5 -36.83 -11.63 4.32
N THR A 6 -36.69 -11.46 3.00
CA THR A 6 -35.40 -11.32 2.33
C THR A 6 -34.60 -10.21 3.02
N LYS A 7 -33.61 -10.59 3.84
CA LYS A 7 -32.60 -9.68 4.39
C LYS A 7 -31.85 -9.06 3.21
N GLN A 8 -32.26 -7.87 2.77
CA GLN A 8 -31.45 -7.05 1.87
C GLN A 8 -30.11 -6.81 2.55
N GLN A 9 -29.02 -7.23 1.89
CA GLN A 9 -27.68 -6.91 2.37
C GLN A 9 -27.54 -5.38 2.39
N PRO A 10 -26.82 -4.81 3.38
CA PRO A 10 -26.58 -3.38 3.41
C PRO A 10 -25.92 -2.93 2.10
N PRO A 11 -26.25 -1.72 1.58
CA PRO A 11 -25.63 -1.20 0.37
C PRO A 11 -24.11 -1.21 0.52
N LYS A 12 -23.42 -1.79 -0.47
CA LYS A 12 -21.96 -1.87 -0.48
C LYS A 12 -21.36 -0.87 -1.46
N THR A 13 -20.42 -0.04 -1.01
CA THR A 13 -19.60 0.71 -1.97
C THR A 13 -18.63 -0.22 -2.66
N ILE A 14 -18.55 -0.20 -3.99
CA ILE A 14 -17.58 -0.98 -4.76
C ILE A 14 -16.94 -0.10 -5.84
N PHE A 15 -15.86 -0.60 -6.44
CA PHE A 15 -15.15 0.07 -7.52
C PHE A 15 -15.02 -0.87 -8.71
N PHE A 16 -15.59 -0.48 -9.84
CA PHE A 16 -15.33 -1.17 -11.09
C PHE A 16 -14.07 -0.61 -11.73
N ARG A 17 -13.09 -1.47 -11.97
CA ARG A 17 -11.87 -1.12 -12.68
C ARG A 17 -11.89 -1.74 -14.06
N VAL A 18 -11.76 -0.91 -15.10
CA VAL A 18 -11.62 -1.33 -16.50
C VAL A 18 -10.39 -0.67 -17.09
N ARG A 19 -9.35 -1.46 -17.38
CA ARG A 19 -8.01 -0.95 -17.74
C ARG A 19 -7.50 0.03 -16.66
N ASP A 20 -7.45 1.31 -17.00
CA ASP A 20 -6.97 2.41 -16.17
C ASP A 20 -8.12 3.22 -15.56
N ARG A 21 -9.37 2.97 -15.96
CA ARG A 21 -10.55 3.71 -15.51
C ARG A 21 -11.19 3.01 -14.34
N VAL A 22 -11.49 3.77 -13.29
CA VAL A 22 -12.13 3.23 -12.10
C VAL A 22 -13.34 4.07 -11.75
N LYS A 23 -14.50 3.42 -11.59
CA LYS A 23 -15.74 4.09 -11.20
C LYS A 23 -16.28 3.52 -9.91
N LYS A 24 -16.58 4.41 -8.97
CA LYS A 24 -17.32 4.07 -7.76
C LYS A 24 -18.77 3.72 -8.10
N ALA A 25 -19.27 2.66 -7.49
CA ALA A 25 -20.68 2.28 -7.54
C ALA A 25 -21.19 1.90 -6.15
N ILE A 26 -22.48 2.06 -5.92
CA ILE A 26 -23.15 1.56 -4.72
C ILE A 26 -23.96 0.36 -5.18
N PHE A 27 -23.60 -0.82 -4.67
CA PHE A 27 -24.23 -2.08 -5.01
C PHE A 27 -25.27 -2.44 -3.94
N THR A 28 -26.52 -2.52 -4.35
CA THR A 28 -27.69 -2.91 -3.53
C THR A 28 -28.28 -4.25 -3.97
N GLY A 29 -27.74 -4.87 -5.02
CA GLY A 29 -28.23 -6.13 -5.58
C GLY A 29 -27.81 -7.35 -4.76
N SER A 30 -28.24 -8.52 -5.22
CA SER A 30 -27.90 -9.82 -4.61
C SER A 30 -27.33 -10.82 -5.60
N THR A 31 -27.36 -10.52 -6.90
CA THR A 31 -26.93 -11.43 -7.97
C THR A 31 -25.77 -10.87 -8.81
N LEU A 32 -25.06 -11.76 -9.51
CA LEU A 32 -24.02 -11.34 -10.45
C LEU A 32 -24.60 -10.54 -11.63
N ASP A 33 -25.85 -10.76 -11.99
CA ASP A 33 -26.50 -10.01 -13.05
C ASP A 33 -26.88 -8.59 -12.61
N ASP A 34 -27.28 -8.38 -11.35
CA ASP A 34 -27.42 -7.04 -10.78
C ASP A 34 -26.09 -6.27 -10.84
N LEU A 35 -24.98 -6.97 -10.59
CA LEU A 35 -23.65 -6.40 -10.64
C LEU A 35 -23.26 -6.03 -12.08
N LYS A 36 -23.61 -6.86 -13.07
CA LYS A 36 -23.44 -6.54 -14.49
C LYS A 36 -24.27 -5.33 -14.92
N LEU A 37 -25.54 -5.24 -14.49
CA LEU A 37 -26.40 -4.10 -14.78
C LEU A 37 -25.81 -2.81 -14.18
N LEU A 38 -25.34 -2.87 -12.94
CA LEU A 38 -24.65 -1.75 -12.30
C LEU A 38 -23.36 -1.38 -13.05
N PHE A 39 -22.58 -2.36 -13.49
CA PHE A 39 -21.39 -2.13 -14.31
C PHE A 39 -21.72 -1.37 -15.60
N VAL A 40 -22.68 -1.86 -16.39
CA VAL A 40 -23.11 -1.21 -17.65
C VAL A 40 -23.68 0.18 -17.40
N SER A 41 -24.38 0.40 -16.28
CA SER A 41 -24.84 1.75 -15.90
C SER A 41 -23.69 2.73 -15.65
N LYS A 42 -22.58 2.23 -15.11
CA LYS A 42 -21.38 3.05 -14.84
C LYS A 42 -20.51 3.19 -16.08
N PHE A 43 -20.50 2.22 -16.98
CA PHE A 43 -19.76 2.25 -18.24
C PHE A 43 -20.72 2.02 -19.41
N PRO A 44 -21.51 3.05 -19.78
CA PRO A 44 -22.54 2.93 -20.82
C PRO A 44 -21.96 2.63 -22.22
N GLU A 45 -20.66 2.80 -22.42
CA GLU A 45 -19.97 2.40 -23.64
C GLU A 45 -19.84 0.87 -23.81
N PHE A 46 -20.16 0.07 -22.79
CA PHE A 46 -20.17 -1.38 -22.88
C PHE A 46 -21.56 -1.89 -23.27
N PRO A 47 -21.68 -2.71 -24.34
CA PRO A 47 -22.95 -3.33 -24.71
C PRO A 47 -23.51 -4.20 -23.57
N LYS A 48 -24.83 -4.22 -23.41
CA LYS A 48 -25.52 -5.02 -22.38
C LYS A 48 -25.28 -6.53 -22.53
N ASP A 49 -25.03 -6.99 -23.75
CA ASP A 49 -24.88 -8.41 -24.10
C ASP A 49 -23.42 -8.88 -24.06
N THR A 50 -22.49 -8.01 -23.68
CA THR A 50 -21.06 -8.31 -23.63
C THR A 50 -20.72 -9.19 -22.43
N GLU A 51 -20.01 -10.30 -22.67
CA GLU A 51 -19.40 -11.08 -21.60
C GLU A 51 -18.27 -10.27 -20.93
N CYS A 52 -18.58 -9.71 -19.75
CA CYS A 52 -17.62 -9.00 -18.92
C CYS A 52 -17.23 -9.86 -17.71
N PRO A 53 -16.18 -10.70 -17.81
CA PRO A 53 -15.72 -11.49 -16.68
C PRO A 53 -15.18 -10.58 -15.57
N PHE A 54 -15.71 -10.76 -14.36
CA PHE A 54 -15.29 -10.06 -13.16
C PHE A 54 -14.17 -10.80 -12.43
N PHE A 55 -13.21 -10.05 -11.89
CA PHE A 55 -12.08 -10.56 -11.11
C PHE A 55 -11.91 -9.76 -9.83
N ASN A 56 -11.56 -10.44 -8.74
CA ASN A 56 -11.03 -9.83 -7.54
C ASN A 56 -9.52 -9.64 -7.69
N VAL A 57 -9.02 -8.51 -7.22
CA VAL A 57 -7.58 -8.31 -7.04
C VAL A 57 -7.27 -8.48 -5.56
N ASP A 58 -6.45 -9.47 -5.22
CA ASP A 58 -5.94 -9.64 -3.86
C ASP A 58 -5.09 -8.41 -3.47
N PRO A 59 -5.43 -7.66 -2.41
CA PRO A 59 -4.72 -6.42 -2.05
C PRO A 59 -3.26 -6.63 -1.64
N SER A 60 -2.91 -7.83 -1.20
CA SER A 60 -1.58 -8.15 -0.64
C SER A 60 -0.62 -8.73 -1.68
N THR A 61 -1.16 -9.42 -2.70
CA THR A 61 -0.38 -10.10 -3.74
C THR A 61 -0.62 -9.52 -5.14
N GLY A 62 -1.69 -8.76 -5.35
CA GLY A 62 -2.12 -8.28 -6.67
C GLY A 62 -2.61 -9.40 -7.59
N ASN A 63 -2.88 -10.60 -7.06
CA ASN A 63 -3.37 -11.73 -7.85
C ASN A 63 -4.84 -11.55 -8.22
N GLU A 64 -5.14 -11.87 -9.47
CA GLU A 64 -6.49 -11.76 -10.03
C GLU A 64 -7.18 -13.11 -9.90
N VAL A 65 -8.27 -13.16 -9.16
CA VAL A 65 -9.06 -14.38 -8.94
C VAL A 65 -10.44 -14.16 -9.54
N PRO A 66 -10.98 -15.07 -10.37
CA PRO A 66 -12.33 -14.92 -10.92
C PRO A 66 -13.35 -14.66 -9.81
N PHE A 67 -14.14 -13.61 -9.96
CA PHE A 67 -15.19 -13.24 -9.04
C PHE A 67 -16.45 -14.04 -9.37
N LYS A 68 -16.75 -15.04 -8.54
CA LYS A 68 -17.80 -16.05 -8.83
C LYS A 68 -19.06 -15.96 -7.96
N SER A 69 -19.07 -15.16 -6.89
CA SER A 69 -20.23 -15.04 -6.01
C SER A 69 -20.26 -13.68 -5.31
N ILE A 70 -21.46 -13.09 -5.25
CA ILE A 70 -21.78 -11.83 -4.58
C ILE A 70 -21.74 -11.96 -3.05
N ASP A 71 -21.89 -13.16 -2.51
CA ASP A 71 -21.89 -13.38 -1.05
C ASP A 71 -20.56 -12.97 -0.40
N LYS A 72 -19.48 -12.97 -1.18
CA LYS A 72 -18.15 -12.55 -0.77
C LYS A 72 -17.83 -11.10 -1.11
N LEU A 73 -18.81 -10.33 -1.59
CA LEU A 73 -18.60 -8.92 -1.91
C LEU A 73 -18.43 -8.11 -0.62
N THR A 74 -17.34 -7.37 -0.48
CA THR A 74 -17.02 -6.54 0.68
C THR A 74 -17.15 -5.05 0.37
N GLU A 75 -17.32 -4.23 1.41
CA GLU A 75 -17.26 -2.77 1.28
C GLU A 75 -15.90 -2.35 0.68
N PHE A 76 -15.94 -1.38 -0.22
CA PHE A 76 -14.83 -0.83 -1.00
C PHE A 76 -14.10 -1.81 -1.92
N GLN A 77 -14.70 -2.96 -2.24
CA GLN A 77 -14.04 -3.94 -3.11
C GLN A 77 -13.84 -3.44 -4.53
N VAL A 78 -12.62 -3.62 -5.06
CA VAL A 78 -12.31 -3.41 -6.47
C VAL A 78 -12.64 -4.66 -7.27
N ILE A 79 -13.55 -4.51 -8.23
CA ILE A 79 -13.92 -5.52 -9.22
C ILE A 79 -13.25 -5.14 -10.53
N LEU A 80 -12.25 -5.91 -10.91
CA LEU A 80 -11.60 -5.78 -12.21
C LEU A 80 -12.48 -6.41 -13.28
N VAL A 81 -12.71 -5.69 -14.37
CA VAL A 81 -13.45 -6.16 -15.53
C VAL A 81 -12.47 -6.25 -16.71
N LYS A 82 -12.31 -7.45 -17.27
CA LYS A 82 -11.49 -7.65 -18.47
C LYS A 82 -12.36 -7.57 -19.72
N HIS A 83 -11.92 -6.81 -20.71
CA HIS A 83 -12.58 -6.74 -22.01
C HIS A 83 -11.58 -6.36 -23.12
N ASP A 84 -11.65 -7.06 -24.24
CA ASP A 84 -10.89 -6.80 -25.46
C ASP A 84 -11.60 -5.70 -26.28
N MET A 85 -11.45 -4.43 -25.88
CA MET A 85 -11.77 -3.31 -26.80
C MET A 85 -10.56 -3.05 -27.71
N ALA A 86 -10.79 -2.71 -28.98
CA ALA A 86 -9.74 -2.08 -29.78
C ALA A 86 -9.23 -0.82 -29.06
N ASP A 87 -7.92 -0.61 -29.09
CA ASP A 87 -7.27 0.54 -28.46
C ASP A 87 -7.65 1.81 -29.23
N ASP A 88 -8.70 2.51 -28.80
CA ASP A 88 -9.02 3.84 -29.30
C ASP A 88 -7.89 4.78 -28.91
N GLY A 89 -7.01 5.00 -29.89
CA GLY A 89 -5.66 5.48 -29.69
C GLY A 89 -5.52 6.83 -29.00
N LYS A 90 -4.28 7.03 -28.53
CA LYS A 90 -3.71 8.26 -27.94
C LYS A 90 -4.30 8.66 -26.59
N LYS A 91 -3.90 7.95 -25.53
CA LYS A 91 -3.76 8.57 -24.21
C LYS A 91 -2.31 8.59 -23.76
N ARG A 92 -1.89 9.74 -23.22
CA ARG A 92 -0.56 9.96 -22.63
C ARG A 92 -0.34 8.91 -21.55
N SER A 93 0.86 8.32 -21.46
CA SER A 93 1.15 7.38 -20.39
C SER A 93 0.95 8.07 -19.05
N ALA A 94 0.03 7.56 -18.24
CA ALA A 94 -0.18 7.95 -16.85
C ALA A 94 0.98 7.47 -15.97
N GLY A 95 2.22 7.79 -16.36
CA GLY A 95 3.39 7.60 -15.52
C GLY A 95 3.47 8.76 -14.55
N TYR A 96 3.82 8.47 -13.30
CA TYR A 96 4.06 9.47 -12.23
C TYR A 96 4.90 10.66 -12.72
N THR A 97 5.90 10.41 -13.58
CA THR A 97 6.72 11.45 -14.22
C THR A 97 6.50 11.61 -15.73
N GLY A 98 5.70 10.75 -16.36
CA GLY A 98 5.61 10.64 -17.82
C GLY A 98 6.85 10.09 -18.53
N LEU A 99 7.93 9.78 -17.79
CA LEU A 99 9.21 9.28 -18.31
C LEU A 99 9.41 7.76 -18.05
N ASP A 100 8.55 7.16 -17.23
CA ASP A 100 8.70 5.79 -16.72
C ASP A 100 8.18 4.72 -17.73
N LYS A 101 8.84 4.61 -18.88
CA LYS A 101 8.56 3.55 -19.87
C LYS A 101 9.27 2.23 -19.55
N GLU A 102 10.31 2.27 -18.74
CA GLU A 102 11.12 1.10 -18.41
C GLU A 102 10.34 0.09 -17.57
N LYS A 103 10.58 -1.20 -17.85
CA LYS A 103 10.07 -2.31 -17.05
C LYS A 103 11.20 -2.80 -16.17
N ILE A 104 10.98 -2.78 -14.87
CA ILE A 104 12.00 -3.10 -13.87
C ILE A 104 11.60 -4.37 -13.14
N VAL A 105 12.55 -5.28 -12.99
CA VAL A 105 12.43 -6.50 -12.21
C VAL A 105 13.31 -6.37 -10.97
N LEU A 106 12.67 -6.29 -9.80
CA LEU A 106 13.35 -6.31 -8.51
C LEU A 106 13.51 -7.76 -8.06
N VAL A 107 14.74 -8.26 -7.99
CA VAL A 107 15.03 -9.63 -7.56
C VAL A 107 15.48 -9.61 -6.11
N MET A 108 14.63 -10.10 -5.20
CA MET A 108 14.99 -10.19 -3.79
C MET A 108 16.03 -11.29 -3.59
N VAL A 109 17.06 -11.02 -2.78
CA VAL A 109 18.14 -11.97 -2.46
C VAL A 109 18.36 -12.02 -0.96
N GLY A 110 18.68 -13.20 -0.43
CA GLY A 110 19.10 -13.38 0.96
C GLY A 110 18.45 -14.57 1.64
N LEU A 111 18.97 -14.90 2.81
CA LEU A 111 18.56 -16.07 3.61
C LEU A 111 17.11 -15.95 4.13
N PRO A 112 16.45 -17.07 4.49
CA PRO A 112 15.16 -17.02 5.17
C PRO A 112 15.19 -16.17 6.46
N ALA A 113 14.06 -15.56 6.82
CA ALA A 113 13.90 -14.69 7.99
C ALA A 113 14.84 -13.46 8.05
N ARG A 114 15.27 -12.94 6.89
CA ARG A 114 16.05 -11.70 6.78
C ARG A 114 15.25 -10.44 6.43
N GLY A 115 13.92 -10.54 6.28
CA GLY A 115 13.07 -9.37 6.00
C GLY A 115 12.79 -9.10 4.51
N LYS A 116 13.21 -9.98 3.59
CA LYS A 116 12.94 -9.85 2.14
C LYS A 116 11.48 -9.55 1.80
N THR A 117 10.54 -10.36 2.28
CA THR A 117 9.11 -10.17 2.01
C THR A 117 8.58 -8.87 2.59
N TYR A 118 9.11 -8.42 3.74
CA TYR A 118 8.76 -7.12 4.33
C TYR A 118 9.21 -5.97 3.42
N VAL A 119 10.49 -5.98 3.02
CA VAL A 119 11.07 -4.98 2.11
C VAL A 119 10.33 -4.98 0.76
N ALA A 120 10.11 -6.15 0.16
CA ALA A 120 9.38 -6.31 -1.09
C ALA A 120 7.98 -5.69 -1.04
N ARG A 121 7.21 -5.96 0.04
CA ARG A 121 5.86 -5.41 0.23
C ARG A 121 5.88 -3.90 0.50
N LYS A 122 6.85 -3.39 1.26
CA LYS A 122 7.02 -1.94 1.50
C LYS A 122 7.34 -1.20 0.19
N ILE A 123 8.27 -1.71 -0.62
CA ILE A 123 8.58 -1.15 -1.95
C ILE A 123 7.33 -1.20 -2.83
N CYS A 124 6.65 -2.36 -2.92
CA CYS A 124 5.44 -2.52 -3.72
C CYS A 124 4.36 -1.49 -3.35
N ARG A 125 4.14 -1.31 -2.04
CA ARG A 125 3.17 -0.36 -1.49
C ARG A 125 3.52 1.08 -1.84
N MET A 126 4.78 1.48 -1.63
CA MET A 126 5.25 2.82 -1.99
C MET A 126 5.06 3.09 -3.48
N LEU A 127 5.51 2.18 -4.35
CA LEU A 127 5.41 2.36 -5.80
C LEU A 127 3.95 2.48 -6.26
N ASN A 128 3.06 1.59 -5.79
CA ASN A 128 1.64 1.67 -6.14
C ASN A 128 0.98 2.94 -5.59
N TRP A 129 1.36 3.37 -4.38
CA TRP A 129 0.88 4.63 -3.82
C TRP A 129 1.33 5.82 -4.67
N MET A 130 2.57 5.81 -5.18
CA MET A 130 3.08 6.75 -6.19
C MET A 130 2.52 6.50 -7.60
N LEU A 131 1.42 5.76 -7.74
CA LEU A 131 0.74 5.48 -9.01
C LEU A 131 1.59 4.69 -10.03
N LEU A 132 2.69 4.05 -9.60
CA LEU A 132 3.50 3.15 -10.42
C LEU A 132 3.04 1.70 -10.21
N PRO A 133 2.46 1.03 -11.24
CA PRO A 133 1.99 -0.34 -11.11
C PRO A 133 3.13 -1.29 -10.72
N ALA A 134 3.06 -1.80 -9.49
CA ALA A 134 4.02 -2.75 -8.94
C ALA A 134 3.32 -3.98 -8.38
N LYS A 135 3.94 -5.17 -8.51
CA LYS A 135 3.37 -6.42 -8.00
C LYS A 135 4.45 -7.36 -7.47
N VAL A 136 4.14 -8.05 -6.37
CA VAL A 136 5.03 -9.04 -5.75
C VAL A 136 4.68 -10.45 -6.24
N PHE A 137 5.69 -11.18 -6.70
CA PHE A 137 5.61 -12.58 -7.12
C PHE A 137 6.38 -13.42 -6.10
N ASN A 138 5.68 -13.93 -5.09
CA ASN A 138 6.28 -14.70 -4.00
C ASN A 138 6.38 -16.19 -4.37
N VAL A 139 7.58 -16.67 -4.67
CA VAL A 139 7.80 -18.08 -5.09
C VAL A 139 7.36 -19.07 -4.01
N GLY A 140 7.38 -18.67 -2.74
CA GLY A 140 6.85 -19.46 -1.63
C GLY A 140 5.35 -19.75 -1.73
N GLU A 141 4.56 -18.81 -2.27
CA GLU A 141 3.12 -18.99 -2.51
C GLU A 141 2.87 -20.00 -3.63
N TYR A 142 3.60 -19.90 -4.74
CA TYR A 142 3.53 -20.86 -5.85
C TYR A 142 3.82 -22.29 -5.37
N ARG A 143 4.86 -22.45 -4.53
CA ARG A 143 5.17 -23.75 -3.91
C ARG A 143 4.03 -24.25 -3.02
N ARG A 144 3.46 -23.40 -2.16
CA ARG A 144 2.35 -23.80 -1.28
C ARG A 144 1.10 -24.19 -2.06
N LEU A 145 0.79 -23.47 -3.14
CA LEU A 145 -0.39 -23.75 -3.97
C LEU A 145 -0.27 -25.06 -4.76
N ARG A 146 0.92 -25.40 -5.27
CA ARG A 146 1.09 -26.59 -6.13
C ARG A 146 1.59 -27.84 -5.41
N ILE A 147 2.38 -27.67 -4.35
CA ILE A 147 3.05 -28.78 -3.62
C ILE A 147 2.45 -28.94 -2.20
N GLY A 148 1.73 -27.93 -1.71
CA GLY A 148 1.15 -27.93 -0.36
C GLY A 148 2.01 -27.22 0.69
N THR A 149 1.38 -26.97 1.83
CA THR A 149 1.99 -26.44 3.05
C THR A 149 2.68 -27.55 3.86
N GLY A 150 3.53 -27.19 4.82
CA GLY A 150 4.09 -28.17 5.76
C GLY A 150 5.25 -29.03 5.24
N GLN A 151 5.94 -28.59 4.18
CA GLN A 151 7.13 -29.30 3.68
C GLN A 151 8.25 -29.25 4.73
N PRO A 152 8.87 -30.40 5.09
CA PRO A 152 9.94 -30.46 6.09
C PRO A 152 11.21 -29.76 5.60
N HIS A 153 12.14 -29.43 6.51
CA HIS A 153 13.39 -28.77 6.15
C HIS A 153 14.20 -29.51 5.07
N ASP A 154 14.14 -30.85 5.01
CA ASP A 154 14.85 -31.70 4.03
C ASP A 154 14.40 -31.48 2.59
N PHE A 155 13.18 -30.97 2.37
CA PHE A 155 12.74 -30.51 1.06
C PHE A 155 13.62 -29.35 0.52
N PHE A 156 14.25 -28.60 1.42
CA PHE A 156 15.10 -27.46 1.10
C PHE A 156 16.59 -27.79 1.07
N ASP A 157 16.98 -29.02 1.41
CA ASP A 157 18.38 -29.47 1.39
C ASP A 157 18.97 -29.32 -0.03
N PRO A 158 20.13 -28.69 -0.22
CA PRO A 158 20.83 -28.64 -1.50
C PRO A 158 21.25 -30.03 -2.05
N GLN A 159 21.22 -31.08 -1.24
CA GLN A 159 21.50 -32.45 -1.69
C GLN A 159 20.24 -33.21 -2.10
N ASN A 160 19.05 -32.61 -2.02
CA ASN A 160 17.78 -33.22 -2.42
C ASN A 160 17.42 -32.85 -3.88
N PRO A 161 17.63 -33.74 -4.88
CA PRO A 161 17.42 -33.42 -6.29
C PRO A 161 15.95 -33.17 -6.63
N GLU A 162 15.04 -33.92 -5.99
CA GLU A 162 13.59 -33.76 -6.17
C GLU A 162 13.12 -32.41 -5.65
N GLY A 163 13.55 -32.04 -4.44
CA GLY A 163 13.27 -30.74 -3.83
C GLY A 163 13.84 -29.58 -4.64
N ILE A 164 15.03 -29.73 -5.23
CA ILE A 164 15.61 -28.73 -6.14
C ILE A 164 14.77 -28.59 -7.40
N LYS A 165 14.45 -29.70 -8.08
CA LYS A 165 13.67 -29.69 -9.33
C LYS A 165 12.28 -29.08 -9.10
N ALA A 166 11.62 -29.48 -8.02
CA ALA A 166 10.31 -28.94 -7.65
C ALA A 166 10.36 -27.43 -7.38
N ARG A 167 11.33 -26.95 -6.59
CA ARG A 167 11.51 -25.51 -6.31
C ARG A 167 11.89 -24.70 -7.56
N LEU A 168 12.67 -25.29 -8.47
CA LEU A 168 13.01 -24.66 -9.74
C LEU A 168 11.77 -24.49 -10.62
N HIS A 169 10.92 -25.51 -10.72
CA HIS A 169 9.67 -25.42 -11.49
C HIS A 169 8.75 -24.31 -10.95
N MET A 170 8.65 -24.14 -9.62
CA MET A 170 7.86 -23.06 -9.01
C MET A 170 8.46 -21.67 -9.30
N ALA A 171 9.79 -21.58 -9.26
CA ALA A 171 10.50 -20.34 -9.57
C ALA A 171 10.29 -19.91 -11.03
N VAL A 172 10.41 -20.84 -11.98
CA VAL A 172 10.17 -20.57 -13.40
C VAL A 172 8.72 -20.13 -13.63
N ALA A 173 7.74 -20.82 -13.04
CA ALA A 173 6.34 -20.45 -13.16
C ALA A 173 6.07 -19.01 -12.65
N ALA A 174 6.61 -18.66 -11.49
CA ALA A 174 6.46 -17.30 -10.95
C ALA A 174 7.15 -16.23 -11.81
N LEU A 175 8.28 -16.57 -12.43
CA LEU A 175 9.03 -15.69 -13.32
C LEU A 175 8.26 -15.44 -14.63
N ASP A 176 7.67 -16.48 -15.23
CA ASP A 176 6.86 -16.36 -16.44
C ASP A 176 5.58 -15.55 -16.19
N ASP A 177 4.90 -15.76 -15.06
CA ASP A 177 3.72 -14.97 -14.66
C ASP A 177 4.09 -13.49 -14.44
N MET A 178 5.26 -13.21 -13.86
CA MET A 178 5.76 -11.84 -13.69
C MET A 178 6.05 -11.16 -15.02
N ILE A 179 6.74 -11.85 -15.94
CA ILE A 179 7.06 -11.31 -17.27
C ILE A 179 5.78 -11.04 -18.05
N SER A 180 4.83 -11.97 -18.02
CA SER A 180 3.50 -11.80 -18.63
C SER A 180 2.78 -10.58 -18.08
N TRP A 181 2.75 -10.40 -16.75
CA TRP A 181 2.14 -9.23 -16.12
C TRP A 181 2.83 -7.90 -16.50
N LEU A 182 4.16 -7.88 -16.58
CA LEU A 182 4.94 -6.73 -17.07
C LEU A 182 4.67 -6.44 -18.56
N HIS A 183 4.38 -7.45 -19.37
CA HIS A 183 3.93 -7.25 -20.75
C HIS A 183 2.54 -6.60 -20.82
N ASN A 184 1.65 -6.93 -19.89
CA ASN A 184 0.28 -6.45 -19.81
C ASN A 184 0.10 -5.15 -19.00
N GLY A 185 1.07 -4.24 -19.06
CA GLY A 185 0.97 -2.90 -18.48
C GLY A 185 1.61 -2.71 -17.10
N GLY A 186 2.12 -3.78 -16.46
CA GLY A 186 2.92 -3.67 -15.24
C GLY A 186 4.22 -2.86 -15.46
N ARG A 187 4.71 -2.17 -14.43
CA ARG A 187 5.97 -1.41 -14.47
C ARG A 187 7.08 -2.04 -13.66
N VAL A 188 6.77 -2.48 -12.43
CA VAL A 188 7.76 -3.05 -11.51
C VAL A 188 7.32 -4.42 -11.00
N GLY A 189 8.02 -5.46 -11.45
CA GLY A 189 7.81 -6.83 -10.98
C GLY A 189 8.78 -7.14 -9.84
N ILE A 190 8.28 -7.54 -8.67
CA ILE A 190 9.11 -7.85 -7.49
C ILE A 190 9.14 -9.36 -7.29
N TYR A 191 10.25 -9.99 -7.66
CA TYR A 191 10.45 -11.43 -7.57
C TYR A 191 10.99 -11.81 -6.18
N ASP A 192 10.08 -12.22 -5.28
CA ASP A 192 10.37 -12.52 -3.88
C ASP A 192 10.69 -14.01 -3.68
N ALA A 193 12.00 -14.31 -3.60
CA ALA A 193 12.55 -15.63 -3.27
C ALA A 193 13.90 -15.47 -2.55
N THR A 194 14.54 -16.58 -2.19
CA THR A 194 15.89 -16.53 -1.58
C THR A 194 16.97 -16.14 -2.58
N ASN A 195 16.86 -16.65 -3.82
CA ASN A 195 17.81 -16.39 -4.92
C ASN A 195 19.29 -16.44 -4.47
N SER A 196 19.58 -17.42 -3.61
CA SER A 196 20.80 -17.48 -2.80
C SER A 196 22.02 -17.93 -3.60
N THR A 197 21.86 -18.51 -4.79
CA THR A 197 22.98 -18.98 -5.64
C THR A 197 23.16 -18.07 -6.85
N ARG A 198 24.40 -17.96 -7.34
CA ARG A 198 24.76 -17.20 -8.55
C ARG A 198 24.05 -17.77 -9.78
N GLU A 199 23.99 -19.10 -9.90
CA GLU A 199 23.31 -19.79 -11.00
C GLU A 199 21.83 -19.38 -11.11
N ARG A 200 21.12 -19.34 -9.98
CA ARG A 200 19.71 -18.92 -9.94
C ARG A 200 19.54 -17.46 -10.38
N ARG A 201 20.43 -16.57 -9.93
CA ARG A 201 20.40 -15.15 -10.31
C ARG A 201 20.71 -14.96 -11.80
N GLN A 202 21.66 -15.72 -12.34
CA GLN A 202 22.00 -15.67 -13.76
C GLN A 202 20.83 -16.13 -14.64
N LEU A 203 20.11 -17.19 -14.25
CA LEU A 203 18.91 -17.63 -14.95
C LEU A 203 17.86 -16.51 -15.05
N ILE A 204 17.60 -15.81 -13.95
CA ILE A 204 16.63 -14.70 -13.90
C ILE A 204 17.13 -13.54 -14.77
N LEU A 205 18.40 -13.14 -14.62
CA LEU A 205 19.01 -12.07 -15.40
C LEU A 205 18.91 -12.34 -16.90
N THR A 206 19.38 -13.50 -17.36
CA THR A 206 19.34 -13.88 -18.77
C THR A 206 17.90 -13.91 -19.31
N ARG A 207 16.94 -14.44 -18.54
CA ARG A 207 15.53 -14.48 -18.94
C ARG A 207 14.93 -13.08 -19.09
N CYS A 208 15.20 -12.17 -18.15
CA CYS A 208 14.67 -10.80 -18.15
C CYS A 208 15.35 -9.90 -19.19
N THR A 209 16.66 -10.02 -19.38
CA THR A 209 17.40 -9.29 -20.41
C THR A 209 16.87 -9.63 -21.80
N ARG A 210 16.53 -10.90 -22.07
CA ARG A 210 15.91 -11.32 -23.33
C ARG A 210 14.56 -10.64 -23.59
N GLU A 211 13.81 -10.33 -22.53
CA GLU A 211 12.53 -9.60 -22.59
C GLU A 211 12.70 -8.08 -22.51
N LYS A 212 13.93 -7.57 -22.60
CA LYS A 212 14.27 -6.14 -22.54
C LYS A 212 13.79 -5.48 -21.23
N MET A 213 13.89 -6.20 -20.11
CA MET A 213 13.57 -5.70 -18.77
C MET A 213 14.87 -5.40 -18.01
N ASN A 214 14.89 -4.30 -17.27
CA ASN A 214 16.01 -3.97 -16.40
C ASN A 214 15.91 -4.75 -15.09
N VAL A 215 17.03 -5.31 -14.61
CA VAL A 215 17.07 -6.18 -13.42
C VAL A 215 17.86 -5.49 -12.32
N LEU A 216 17.24 -5.33 -11.16
CA LEU A 216 17.85 -4.79 -9.94
C LEU A 216 17.78 -5.82 -8.82
N PHE A 217 18.94 -6.24 -8.31
CA PHE A 217 18.99 -7.14 -7.15
C PHE A 217 18.86 -6.35 -5.84
N ILE A 218 18.01 -6.82 -4.93
CA ILE A 218 17.88 -6.26 -3.58
C ILE A 218 18.21 -7.35 -2.58
N GLU A 219 19.42 -7.30 -2.05
CA GLU A 219 19.94 -8.26 -1.10
C GLU A 219 19.69 -7.79 0.33
N SER A 220 19.03 -8.63 1.12
CA SER A 220 18.72 -8.36 2.52
C SER A 220 19.60 -9.23 3.42
N ILE A 221 20.52 -8.57 4.12
CA ILE A 221 21.53 -9.17 4.99
C ILE A 221 21.21 -8.71 6.41
N CYS A 222 20.91 -9.65 7.30
CA CYS A 222 20.71 -9.35 8.71
C CYS A 222 21.46 -10.39 9.54
N ASN A 223 22.37 -9.90 10.36
CA ASN A 223 23.23 -10.71 11.23
C ASN A 223 22.84 -10.55 12.71
N ASP A 224 21.94 -9.62 13.01
CA ASP A 224 21.39 -9.36 14.34
C ASP A 224 20.53 -10.56 14.84
N PRO A 225 20.98 -11.32 15.86
CA PRO A 225 20.27 -12.50 16.33
C PRO A 225 18.86 -12.20 16.85
N ASP A 226 18.66 -11.05 17.47
CA ASP A 226 17.37 -10.67 18.07
C ASP A 226 16.34 -10.39 16.98
N VAL A 227 16.76 -9.69 15.91
CA VAL A 227 15.91 -9.45 14.74
C VAL A 227 15.57 -10.75 14.03
N ILE A 228 16.52 -11.68 13.91
CA ILE A 228 16.28 -12.99 13.30
C ILE A 228 15.28 -13.80 14.11
N GLU A 229 15.45 -13.87 15.43
CA GLU A 229 14.57 -14.62 16.32
C GLU A 229 13.16 -13.99 16.34
N ALA A 230 13.05 -12.66 16.39
CA ALA A 230 11.79 -11.95 16.26
C ALA A 230 11.10 -12.25 14.93
N ASN A 231 11.83 -12.23 13.81
CA ASN A 231 11.30 -12.57 12.49
C ASN A 231 10.81 -14.02 12.43
N ILE A 232 11.53 -14.98 13.03
CA ILE A 232 11.12 -16.38 13.09
C ILE A 232 9.79 -16.50 13.85
N LYS A 233 9.69 -15.87 15.01
CA LYS A 233 8.47 -15.91 15.83
C LYS A 233 7.29 -15.22 15.14
N GLU A 234 7.45 -13.96 14.74
CA GLU A 234 6.37 -13.13 14.20
C GLU A 234 5.89 -13.62 12.83
N THR A 235 6.81 -14.01 11.93
CA THR A 235 6.43 -14.27 10.53
C THR A 235 6.25 -15.74 10.18
N LYS A 236 6.68 -16.68 11.04
CA LYS A 236 6.71 -18.12 10.70
C LYS A 236 5.89 -19.01 11.62
N LEU A 237 5.67 -18.63 12.88
CA LEU A 237 4.61 -19.27 13.67
C LEU A 237 3.22 -18.97 13.10
N LEU A 238 3.06 -17.83 12.43
CA LEU A 238 1.84 -17.45 11.68
C LEU A 238 1.86 -17.91 10.21
N SER A 239 2.93 -18.59 9.76
CA SER A 239 3.03 -19.05 8.37
C SER A 239 2.14 -20.28 8.16
N PRO A 240 1.45 -20.40 7.00
CA PRO A 240 0.73 -21.62 6.64
C PRO A 240 1.60 -22.88 6.65
N ASP A 241 2.92 -22.73 6.46
CA ASP A 241 3.87 -23.84 6.50
C ASP A 241 3.97 -24.54 7.87
N TYR A 242 3.60 -23.86 8.97
CA TYR A 242 3.70 -24.41 10.33
C TYR A 242 2.35 -24.38 11.06
N ALA A 243 1.24 -24.27 10.31
CA ALA A 243 -0.09 -24.25 10.88
C ALA A 243 -0.36 -25.53 11.69
N GLY A 244 -0.68 -25.37 12.99
CA GLY A 244 -0.93 -26.48 13.91
C GLY A 244 0.32 -27.22 14.41
N ALA A 245 1.52 -26.81 14.01
CA ALA A 245 2.77 -27.39 14.52
C ALA A 245 3.10 -26.87 15.92
N ASP A 246 3.78 -27.69 16.73
CA ASP A 246 4.34 -27.25 18.00
C ASP A 246 5.38 -26.13 17.79
N SER A 247 5.28 -25.06 18.60
CA SER A 247 6.11 -23.87 18.42
C SER A 247 7.61 -24.17 18.49
N LYS A 248 8.05 -25.06 19.39
CA LYS A 248 9.48 -25.40 19.51
C LYS A 248 9.95 -26.22 18.31
N LYS A 249 9.17 -27.20 17.87
CA LYS A 249 9.48 -28.00 16.68
C LYS A 249 9.51 -27.16 15.40
N ALA A 250 8.57 -26.23 15.24
CA ALA A 250 8.52 -25.33 14.08
C ALA A 250 9.74 -24.40 14.02
N VAL A 251 10.16 -23.85 15.17
CA VAL A 251 11.38 -23.02 15.25
C VAL A 251 12.63 -23.83 14.88
N GLN A 252 12.73 -25.07 15.38
CA GLN A 252 13.87 -25.94 15.09
C GLN A 252 13.94 -26.33 13.59
N ASP A 253 12.84 -26.85 13.02
CA ASP A 253 12.77 -27.17 11.58
C ASP A 253 13.16 -25.95 10.71
N PHE A 254 12.70 -24.76 11.11
CA PHE A 254 13.03 -23.55 10.37
C PHE A 254 14.51 -23.15 10.50
N ARG A 255 15.15 -23.39 11.66
CA ARG A 255 16.61 -23.18 11.82
C ARG A 255 17.40 -24.15 10.94
N ASP A 256 16.99 -25.41 10.87
CA ASP A 256 17.63 -26.42 10.02
C ASP A 256 17.48 -26.06 8.54
N ARG A 257 16.30 -25.55 8.15
CA ARG A 257 16.08 -24.98 6.83
C ARG A 257 17.00 -23.80 6.52
N ILE A 258 17.23 -22.88 7.45
CA ILE A 258 18.19 -21.78 7.26
C ILE A 258 19.60 -22.34 7.07
N ALA A 259 19.99 -23.35 7.85
CA ALA A 259 21.30 -23.99 7.73
C ALA A 259 21.52 -24.59 6.33
N HIS A 260 20.50 -25.21 5.74
CA HIS A 260 20.56 -25.70 4.36
C HIS A 260 20.82 -24.60 3.33
N TYR A 261 20.18 -23.43 3.47
CA TYR A 261 20.44 -22.29 2.58
C TYR A 261 21.82 -21.67 2.79
N ASN A 262 22.32 -21.64 4.03
CA ASN A 262 23.66 -21.12 4.34
C ASN A 262 24.77 -21.88 3.63
N LYS A 263 24.63 -23.22 3.48
CA LYS A 263 25.64 -24.07 2.82
C LYS A 263 25.94 -23.67 1.37
N VAL A 264 24.98 -23.04 0.69
CA VAL A 264 25.05 -22.70 -0.74
C VAL A 264 24.84 -21.21 -1.00
N TYR A 265 24.90 -20.37 0.03
CA TYR A 265 24.63 -18.94 -0.12
C TYR A 265 25.86 -18.23 -0.71
N GLU A 266 25.63 -17.57 -1.84
CA GLU A 266 26.60 -16.74 -2.54
C GLU A 266 26.06 -15.29 -2.55
N PRO A 267 26.70 -14.34 -1.86
CA PRO A 267 26.31 -12.94 -1.87
C PRO A 267 26.25 -12.32 -3.28
N VAL A 268 25.51 -11.22 -3.44
CA VAL A 268 25.46 -10.53 -4.74
C VAL A 268 26.75 -9.74 -4.95
N GLU A 269 27.50 -10.08 -5.99
CA GLU A 269 28.76 -9.40 -6.34
C GLU A 269 28.90 -9.31 -7.87
N GLY A 270 29.63 -8.29 -8.35
CA GLY A 270 29.91 -8.08 -9.76
C GLY A 270 29.71 -6.61 -10.17
N ALA A 271 30.74 -6.02 -10.77
CA ALA A 271 30.74 -4.60 -11.16
C ALA A 271 29.62 -4.25 -12.16
N ASP A 272 29.28 -5.19 -13.04
CA ASP A 272 28.28 -5.00 -14.10
C ASP A 272 26.82 -5.14 -13.62
N LEU A 273 26.60 -5.62 -12.39
CA LEU A 273 25.25 -5.88 -11.86
C LEU A 273 24.67 -4.64 -11.18
N GLN A 274 23.38 -4.36 -11.40
CA GLN A 274 22.66 -3.38 -10.59
C GLN A 274 22.20 -4.05 -9.29
N TYR A 275 22.67 -3.56 -8.14
CA TYR A 275 22.25 -4.12 -6.85
C TYR A 275 22.23 -3.11 -5.70
N ILE A 276 21.41 -3.44 -4.70
CA ILE A 276 21.34 -2.78 -3.40
C ILE A 276 21.50 -3.87 -2.34
N LYS A 277 22.46 -3.72 -1.43
CA LYS A 277 22.56 -4.57 -0.23
C LYS A 277 22.12 -3.78 0.99
N LEU A 278 21.15 -4.29 1.71
CA LEU A 278 20.67 -3.76 2.98
C LEU A 278 21.22 -4.59 4.11
N PHE A 279 22.05 -3.99 4.94
CA PHE A 279 22.59 -4.60 6.14
C PHE A 279 21.80 -4.16 7.37
N ASP A 280 21.36 -5.14 8.15
CA ASP A 280 20.66 -4.98 9.44
C ASP A 280 19.53 -3.95 9.38
N VAL A 281 18.68 -4.09 8.36
CA VAL A 281 17.49 -3.24 8.15
C VAL A 281 17.85 -1.76 8.00
N GLY A 282 18.87 -1.47 7.19
CA GLY A 282 19.22 -0.12 6.77
C GLY A 282 20.35 0.55 7.58
N LYS A 283 20.98 -0.15 8.55
CA LYS A 283 22.16 0.38 9.26
C LYS A 283 23.32 0.70 8.32
N LYS A 284 23.47 -0.11 7.25
CA LYS A 284 24.39 0.14 6.14
C LYS A 284 23.70 -0.24 4.85
N ILE A 285 23.90 0.57 3.81
CA ILE A 285 23.44 0.27 2.45
C ILE A 285 24.64 0.34 1.51
N GLU A 286 24.79 -0.69 0.68
CA GLU A 286 25.75 -0.72 -0.44
C GLU A 286 24.96 -0.67 -1.73
N VAL A 287 25.37 0.19 -2.65
CA VAL A 287 24.67 0.47 -3.90
C VAL A 287 25.67 0.33 -5.05
N ASN A 288 25.32 -0.43 -6.09
CA ASN A 288 26.17 -0.62 -7.25
C ASN A 288 25.40 -0.41 -8.55
N ASN A 289 26.00 0.36 -9.47
CA ASN A 289 25.54 0.59 -10.83
C ASN A 289 24.04 0.98 -10.96
N ILE A 290 23.53 1.80 -10.03
CA ILE A 290 22.14 2.25 -10.07
C ILE A 290 21.98 3.40 -11.06
N THR A 291 21.10 3.20 -12.04
CA THR A 291 20.74 4.19 -13.05
C THR A 291 19.22 4.29 -13.17
N GLY A 292 18.74 5.45 -13.62
CA GLY A 292 17.31 5.70 -13.81
C GLY A 292 16.59 6.23 -12.57
N TYR A 293 15.35 6.66 -12.78
CA TYR A 293 14.53 7.34 -11.79
C TYR A 293 14.01 6.39 -10.71
N ILE A 294 13.30 5.33 -11.11
CA ILE A 294 12.68 4.38 -10.18
C ILE A 294 13.73 3.68 -9.29
N PRO A 295 14.85 3.14 -9.81
CA PRO A 295 15.89 2.55 -8.97
C PRO A 295 16.47 3.54 -7.93
N SER A 296 16.71 4.78 -8.33
CA SER A 296 17.18 5.84 -7.42
C SER A 296 16.18 6.14 -6.30
N ARG A 297 14.88 6.19 -6.63
CA ARG A 297 13.81 6.37 -5.64
C ARG A 297 13.71 5.19 -4.67
N ILE A 298 13.89 3.96 -5.16
CA ILE A 298 13.94 2.76 -4.31
C ILE A 298 15.13 2.85 -3.35
N VAL A 299 16.32 3.21 -3.81
CA VAL A 299 17.49 3.43 -2.93
C VAL A 299 17.15 4.44 -1.84
N PHE A 300 16.60 5.60 -2.22
CA PHE A 300 16.27 6.66 -1.27
C PHE A 300 15.23 6.24 -0.24
N PHE A 301 14.19 5.51 -0.65
CA PHE A 301 13.21 4.94 0.27
C PHE A 301 13.84 3.93 1.25
N LEU A 302 14.67 3.03 0.74
CA LEU A 302 15.32 1.99 1.54
C LEU A 302 16.28 2.57 2.58
N MET A 303 16.93 3.71 2.30
CA MET A 303 17.75 4.45 3.26
C MET A 303 16.96 4.99 4.46
N ASN A 304 15.64 5.16 4.32
CA ASN A 304 14.77 5.74 5.33
C ASN A 304 13.92 4.69 6.09
N LEU A 305 13.98 3.42 5.69
CA LEU A 305 13.21 2.37 6.35
C LEU A 305 13.79 1.98 7.71
N HIS A 306 12.90 1.64 8.64
CA HIS A 306 13.27 1.00 9.90
C HIS A 306 12.17 0.05 10.41
N ILE A 307 12.50 -0.72 11.46
CA ILE A 307 11.59 -1.70 12.09
C ILE A 307 11.11 -1.30 13.49
N HIS A 308 11.51 -0.12 14.00
CA HIS A 308 11.01 0.36 15.29
C HIS A 308 9.47 0.47 15.29
N PRO A 309 8.78 -0.22 16.22
CA PRO A 309 7.34 -0.08 16.39
C PRO A 309 7.05 1.31 16.95
N ARG A 310 6.09 2.00 16.33
CA ARG A 310 5.62 3.31 16.78
C ARG A 310 4.16 3.51 16.37
N PRO A 311 3.36 4.21 17.19
CA PRO A 311 2.07 4.68 16.75
C PRO A 311 2.23 5.91 15.85
N ILE A 312 1.42 5.96 14.80
CA ILE A 312 1.20 7.13 13.96
C ILE A 312 -0.26 7.50 14.13
N TRP A 313 -0.54 8.69 14.64
CA TRP A 313 -1.90 9.19 14.78
C TRP A 313 -2.25 10.14 13.66
N LEU A 314 -3.42 9.91 13.06
CA LEU A 314 -4.01 10.77 12.07
C LEU A 314 -5.27 11.41 12.67
N THR A 315 -5.38 12.72 12.55
CA THR A 315 -6.64 13.42 12.84
C THR A 315 -6.80 14.63 11.95
N ARG A 316 -8.06 14.91 11.60
CA ARG A 316 -8.40 16.19 10.99
C ARG A 316 -8.25 17.31 12.01
N HIS A 317 -8.09 18.53 11.52
CA HIS A 317 -8.41 19.69 12.33
C HIS A 317 -9.81 19.59 12.96
N GLY A 318 -10.04 20.30 14.07
CA GLY A 318 -11.38 20.50 14.61
C GLY A 318 -12.32 21.13 13.56
N GLU A 319 -13.63 20.95 13.76
CA GLU A 319 -14.67 21.55 12.91
C GLU A 319 -14.40 23.05 12.68
N SER A 320 -14.23 23.43 11.42
CA SER A 320 -14.01 24.82 11.00
C SER A 320 -15.31 25.51 10.61
N GLU A 321 -15.31 26.84 10.53
CA GLU A 321 -16.48 27.62 10.08
C GLU A 321 -16.95 27.18 8.68
N PHE A 322 -16.02 26.87 7.77
CA PHE A 322 -16.36 26.34 6.45
C PHE A 322 -16.96 24.93 6.53
N ASN A 323 -16.53 24.08 7.48
CA ASN A 323 -17.19 22.79 7.68
C ASN A 323 -18.65 22.98 8.15
N ALA A 324 -18.88 23.88 9.10
CA ALA A 324 -20.23 24.19 9.57
C ALA A 324 -21.13 24.76 8.46
N ALA A 325 -20.55 25.52 7.52
CA ALA A 325 -21.23 26.08 6.37
C ALA A 325 -21.29 25.14 5.14
N GLY A 326 -20.74 23.91 5.22
CA GLY A 326 -20.70 22.98 4.08
C GLY A 326 -19.79 23.41 2.91
N LYS A 327 -18.86 24.33 3.15
CA LYS A 327 -17.93 24.88 2.15
C LYS A 327 -16.62 24.08 2.09
N ILE A 328 -16.02 24.01 0.90
CA ILE A 328 -14.73 23.37 0.67
C ILE A 328 -13.58 24.39 0.60
N GLY A 329 -12.34 23.92 0.77
CA GLY A 329 -11.14 24.75 0.60
C GLY A 329 -10.97 25.84 1.66
N GLY A 330 -10.32 26.94 1.27
CA GLY A 330 -10.13 28.14 2.08
C GLY A 330 -9.26 27.95 3.34
N ASP A 331 -9.23 29.00 4.17
CA ASP A 331 -8.42 29.08 5.40
C ASP A 331 -9.24 29.64 6.59
N SER A 332 -10.46 29.11 6.76
CA SER A 332 -11.35 29.53 7.86
C SER A 332 -10.83 29.09 9.23
N ASP A 333 -11.30 29.76 10.28
CA ASP A 333 -10.94 29.42 11.66
C ASP A 333 -11.78 28.24 12.19
N LEU A 334 -11.45 27.78 13.41
CA LEU A 334 -12.22 26.79 14.16
C LEU A 334 -13.54 27.38 14.68
N THR A 335 -14.57 26.54 14.70
CA THR A 335 -15.77 26.79 15.52
C THR A 335 -15.48 26.53 17.00
N GLU A 336 -16.40 26.90 17.90
CA GLU A 336 -16.32 26.56 19.32
C GLU A 336 -16.25 25.03 19.54
N ARG A 337 -16.99 24.25 18.74
CA ARG A 337 -16.90 22.77 18.76
C ARG A 337 -15.52 22.28 18.29
N GLY A 338 -14.95 22.94 17.29
CA GLY A 338 -13.58 22.68 16.82
C GLY A 338 -12.52 22.97 17.88
N ASP A 339 -12.68 24.06 18.62
CA ASP A 339 -11.77 24.46 19.69
C ASP A 339 -11.89 23.54 20.93
N ASN A 340 -13.11 23.12 21.28
CA ASN A 340 -13.31 22.08 22.30
C ASN A 340 -12.60 20.76 21.91
N TYR A 341 -12.67 20.36 20.64
CA TYR A 341 -11.90 19.21 20.15
C TYR A 341 -10.39 19.40 20.31
N ALA A 342 -9.87 20.60 20.02
CA ALA A 342 -8.45 20.91 20.19
C ALA A 342 -7.98 20.72 21.65
N HIS A 343 -8.79 21.15 22.62
CA HIS A 343 -8.53 20.93 24.04
C HIS A 343 -8.53 19.44 24.39
N GLN A 344 -9.54 18.68 23.94
CA GLN A 344 -9.63 17.25 24.24
C GLN A 344 -8.51 16.43 23.60
N LEU A 345 -8.10 16.79 22.38
CA LEU A 345 -6.93 16.20 21.73
C LEU A 345 -5.65 16.45 22.53
N ALA A 346 -5.47 17.67 23.05
CA ALA A 346 -4.31 18.01 23.88
C ALA A 346 -4.29 17.24 25.21
N VAL A 347 -5.44 17.11 25.88
CA VAL A 347 -5.58 16.27 27.09
C VAL A 347 -5.24 14.81 26.77
N TRP A 348 -5.80 14.26 25.69
CA TRP A 348 -5.55 12.87 25.28
C TRP A 348 -4.06 12.59 25.04
N ILE A 349 -3.36 13.49 24.33
CA ILE A 349 -1.92 13.36 24.06
C ILE A 349 -1.12 13.50 25.36
N SER A 350 -1.48 14.44 26.23
CA SER A 350 -0.83 14.63 27.53
C SER A 350 -0.96 13.37 28.41
N ASP A 351 -2.16 12.80 28.49
CA ASP A 351 -2.44 11.58 29.25
C ASP A 351 -1.69 10.37 28.67
N TRP A 352 -1.65 10.24 27.34
CA TRP A 352 -0.88 9.19 26.68
C TRP A 352 0.62 9.29 27.01
N CYS A 353 1.20 10.48 26.90
CA CYS A 353 2.59 10.74 27.28
C CYS A 353 2.83 10.46 28.77
N GLY A 354 1.93 10.89 29.65
CA GLY A 354 2.02 10.69 31.09
C GLY A 354 1.97 9.22 31.50
N ASN A 355 1.16 8.41 30.82
CA ASN A 355 1.10 6.96 31.06
C ASN A 355 2.36 6.25 30.58
N LEU A 356 2.87 6.58 29.40
CA LEU A 356 4.11 5.98 28.89
C LEU A 356 5.34 6.37 29.72
N ARG A 357 5.38 7.59 30.28
CA ARG A 357 6.45 7.99 31.21
C ARG A 357 6.49 7.12 32.47
N LYS A 358 5.34 6.66 32.98
CA LYS A 358 5.28 5.71 34.11
C LYS A 358 5.86 4.35 33.75
N GLU A 359 5.77 3.97 32.48
CA GLU A 359 6.36 2.75 31.91
C GLU A 359 7.85 2.91 31.52
N GLY A 360 8.45 4.07 31.82
CA GLY A 360 9.87 4.34 31.56
C GLY A 360 10.17 4.93 30.18
N TYR A 361 9.14 5.32 29.40
CA TYR A 361 9.32 6.00 28.12
C TYR A 361 9.38 7.52 28.32
N ASP A 362 10.58 8.10 28.15
CA ASP A 362 10.79 9.56 28.21
C ASP A 362 10.80 10.22 26.82
N GLY A 363 10.27 9.53 25.80
CA GLY A 363 10.32 10.02 24.43
C GLY A 363 9.26 11.09 24.12
N GLU A 364 9.59 11.94 23.16
CA GLU A 364 8.72 12.99 22.65
C GLU A 364 7.75 12.45 21.59
N VAL A 365 6.56 13.05 21.51
CA VAL A 365 5.65 12.89 20.36
C VAL A 365 5.91 14.03 19.40
N VAL A 366 6.19 13.74 18.13
CA VAL A 366 6.34 14.79 17.12
C VAL A 366 4.97 15.15 16.56
N VAL A 367 4.61 16.42 16.55
CA VAL A 367 3.33 16.89 16.00
C VAL A 367 3.55 17.56 14.65
N TRP A 368 2.89 17.08 13.60
CA TRP A 368 2.87 17.71 12.29
C TRP A 368 1.54 18.38 12.04
N THR A 369 1.56 19.61 11.54
CA THR A 369 0.36 20.32 11.10
C THR A 369 0.50 20.72 9.64
N SER A 370 -0.62 20.95 8.97
CA SER A 370 -0.60 21.78 7.77
C SER A 370 -0.28 23.24 8.11
N SER A 371 -0.14 24.08 7.09
CA SER A 371 0.05 25.53 7.25
C SER A 371 -1.26 26.31 7.40
N LEU A 372 -2.41 25.64 7.24
CA LEU A 372 -3.73 26.25 7.36
C LEU A 372 -4.13 26.45 8.82
N LYS A 373 -4.77 27.59 9.12
CA LYS A 373 -5.08 28.08 10.47
C LYS A 373 -5.78 27.02 11.33
N ARG A 374 -6.79 26.35 10.77
CA ARG A 374 -7.57 25.32 11.47
C ARG A 374 -6.72 24.17 12.00
N ALA A 375 -5.69 23.73 11.26
CA ALA A 375 -4.80 22.65 11.74
C ALA A 375 -3.86 23.15 12.84
N ILE A 376 -3.29 24.35 12.67
CA ILE A 376 -2.42 24.99 13.66
C ILE A 376 -3.17 25.24 14.97
N ARG A 377 -4.38 25.82 14.89
CA ARG A 377 -5.27 26.07 16.03
C ARG A 377 -5.65 24.78 16.75
N THR A 378 -5.90 23.70 16.01
CA THR A 378 -6.21 22.39 16.62
C THR A 378 -5.05 21.84 17.45
N ALA A 379 -3.81 22.10 17.04
CA ALA A 379 -2.62 21.65 17.76
C ALA A 379 -2.15 22.65 18.84
N GLN A 380 -2.77 23.82 18.99
CA GLN A 380 -2.22 24.95 19.78
C GLN A 380 -1.99 24.62 21.26
N TYR A 381 -2.86 23.79 21.85
CA TYR A 381 -2.81 23.41 23.26
C TYR A 381 -1.88 22.21 23.55
N ILE A 382 -1.36 21.55 22.52
CA ILE A 382 -0.47 20.41 22.68
C ILE A 382 0.91 20.92 23.09
N SER A 383 1.50 20.45 24.18
CA SER A 383 2.81 20.93 24.67
C SER A 383 4.00 20.42 23.85
N GLN A 384 3.80 19.37 23.06
CA GLN A 384 4.83 18.69 22.29
C GLN A 384 5.40 19.56 21.14
N PRO A 385 6.61 19.24 20.64
CA PRO A 385 7.21 19.93 19.49
C PRO A 385 6.32 19.83 18.24
N LYS A 386 6.09 20.97 17.59
CA LYS A 386 5.25 21.08 16.39
C LYS A 386 6.07 21.48 15.19
N VAL A 387 5.79 20.85 14.06
CA VAL A 387 6.38 21.17 12.75
C VAL A 387 5.25 21.48 11.78
N VAL A 388 5.28 22.68 11.20
CA VAL A 388 4.35 23.07 10.14
C VAL A 388 4.87 22.53 8.81
N MET A 389 4.06 21.74 8.12
CA MET A 389 4.40 21.13 6.84
C MET A 389 3.37 21.56 5.79
N ARG A 390 3.77 22.45 4.88
CA ARG A 390 2.91 22.90 3.78
C ARG A 390 2.43 21.75 2.88
N GLY A 391 3.23 20.68 2.77
CA GLY A 391 2.82 19.46 2.08
C GLY A 391 1.59 18.77 2.67
N LEU A 392 1.16 19.13 3.89
CA LEU A 392 -0.07 18.67 4.54
C LEU A 392 -1.28 19.59 4.33
N ASP A 393 -1.18 20.69 3.58
CA ASP A 393 -2.34 21.56 3.28
C ASP A 393 -3.44 20.77 2.56
N GLU A 394 -4.71 21.15 2.74
CA GLU A 394 -5.84 20.48 2.06
C GLU A 394 -5.67 20.50 0.54
N ILE A 395 -6.34 19.59 -0.15
CA ILE A 395 -6.44 19.64 -1.62
C ILE A 395 -6.93 21.03 -2.07
N ASP A 396 -6.19 21.65 -2.99
CA ASP A 396 -6.56 22.94 -3.57
C ASP A 396 -7.77 22.76 -4.51
N ALA A 397 -8.92 23.32 -4.17
CA ALA A 397 -10.11 23.25 -5.02
C ALA A 397 -10.14 24.35 -6.10
N GLY A 398 -9.08 25.16 -6.21
CA GLY A 398 -8.89 26.17 -7.24
C GLY A 398 -10.03 27.19 -7.24
N ILE A 399 -10.70 27.34 -8.37
CA ILE A 399 -11.83 28.27 -8.47
C ILE A 399 -13.07 27.86 -7.65
N CYS A 400 -13.12 26.61 -7.16
CA CYS A 400 -14.20 26.10 -6.33
C CYS A 400 -14.00 26.35 -4.82
N ASP A 401 -12.88 26.97 -4.42
CA ASP A 401 -12.61 27.30 -3.02
C ASP A 401 -13.70 28.22 -2.44
N GLY A 402 -14.18 27.87 -1.24
CA GLY A 402 -15.24 28.62 -0.54
C GLY A 402 -16.66 28.35 -1.03
N MET A 403 -16.85 27.47 -2.03
CA MET A 403 -18.18 27.03 -2.49
C MET A 403 -18.67 25.82 -1.71
N THR A 404 -19.99 25.62 -1.66
CA THR A 404 -20.59 24.34 -1.29
C THR A 404 -20.60 23.37 -2.48
N TYR A 405 -20.78 22.07 -2.22
CA TYR A 405 -20.95 21.11 -3.32
C TYR A 405 -22.20 21.38 -4.17
N GLU A 406 -23.28 21.87 -3.56
CA GLU A 406 -24.51 22.28 -4.27
C GLU A 406 -24.23 23.45 -5.21
N GLU A 407 -23.49 24.47 -4.74
CA GLU A 407 -23.11 25.60 -5.59
C GLU A 407 -22.23 25.18 -6.78
N ILE A 408 -21.33 24.21 -6.59
CA ILE A 408 -20.49 23.68 -7.67
C ILE A 408 -21.38 22.94 -8.68
N GLN A 409 -22.33 22.13 -8.21
CA GLN A 409 -23.25 21.41 -9.08
C GLN A 409 -24.11 22.36 -9.92
N ASP A 410 -24.58 23.45 -9.33
CA ASP A 410 -25.42 24.44 -10.02
C ASP A 410 -24.63 25.33 -10.98
N LYS A 411 -23.46 25.83 -10.56
CA LYS A 411 -22.64 26.77 -11.36
C LYS A 411 -21.75 26.06 -12.38
N MET A 412 -21.34 24.82 -12.10
CA MET A 412 -20.33 24.06 -12.85
C MET A 412 -20.71 22.57 -12.95
N PRO A 413 -21.86 22.23 -13.57
CA PRO A 413 -22.38 20.85 -13.61
C PRO A 413 -21.43 19.88 -14.30
N ASP A 414 -20.72 20.32 -15.34
CA ASP A 414 -19.74 19.50 -16.07
C ASP A 414 -18.56 19.10 -15.17
N GLU A 415 -18.07 20.02 -14.33
CA GLU A 415 -16.99 19.75 -13.38
C GLU A 415 -17.45 18.81 -12.26
N SER A 416 -18.67 18.99 -11.77
CA SER A 416 -19.28 18.07 -10.79
C SER A 416 -19.38 16.66 -11.35
N ALA A 417 -19.89 16.50 -12.58
CA ALA A 417 -19.99 15.22 -13.26
C ALA A 417 -18.61 14.59 -13.54
N ALA A 418 -17.64 15.39 -13.98
CA ALA A 418 -16.27 14.93 -14.24
C ALA A 418 -15.63 14.38 -12.95
N ARG A 419 -15.76 15.10 -11.83
CA ARG A 419 -15.25 14.68 -10.53
C ARG A 419 -15.91 13.41 -10.01
N ASP A 420 -17.22 13.26 -10.19
CA ASP A 420 -17.94 12.06 -9.77
C ASP A 420 -17.58 10.84 -10.63
N SER A 421 -17.21 11.08 -11.89
CA SER A 421 -16.80 10.03 -12.82
C SER A 421 -15.41 9.47 -12.51
N ASP A 422 -14.46 10.31 -12.07
CA ASP A 422 -13.08 9.92 -11.76
C ASP A 422 -12.48 10.84 -10.69
N LYS A 423 -12.86 10.61 -9.43
CA LYS A 423 -12.44 11.45 -8.31
C LYS A 423 -10.94 11.40 -8.01
N LEU A 424 -10.24 10.36 -8.45
CA LEU A 424 -8.81 10.20 -8.22
C LEU A 424 -8.03 11.15 -9.13
N SER A 425 -8.27 11.07 -10.43
CA SER A 425 -7.51 11.80 -11.46
C SER A 425 -8.15 13.13 -11.86
N TYR A 426 -9.41 13.40 -11.48
CA TYR A 426 -10.03 14.71 -11.67
C TYR A 426 -9.22 15.80 -10.94
N ARG A 427 -8.83 16.82 -11.69
CA ARG A 427 -8.14 18.01 -11.19
C ARG A 427 -9.11 19.19 -11.22
N TYR A 428 -9.31 19.83 -10.08
CA TYR A 428 -10.08 21.07 -10.02
C TYR A 428 -9.49 22.13 -10.98
N PRO A 429 -10.31 22.96 -11.65
CA PRO A 429 -9.79 24.03 -12.48
C PRO A 429 -8.95 25.00 -11.64
N ARG A 430 -7.67 25.14 -12.03
CA ARG A 430 -6.64 25.90 -11.28
C ARG A 430 -6.37 25.37 -9.86
N GLY A 431 -6.68 24.10 -9.61
CA GLY A 431 -6.41 23.42 -8.34
C GLY A 431 -5.72 22.08 -8.53
N GLU A 432 -5.95 21.17 -7.61
CA GLU A 432 -5.31 19.85 -7.51
C GLU A 432 -6.29 18.70 -7.78
N SER A 433 -5.71 17.55 -8.12
CA SER A 433 -6.33 16.21 -8.06
C SER A 433 -5.80 15.44 -6.85
N TYR A 434 -6.39 14.28 -6.52
CA TYR A 434 -5.80 13.40 -5.51
C TYR A 434 -4.42 12.87 -5.95
N GLU A 435 -4.19 12.72 -7.27
CA GLU A 435 -2.87 12.35 -7.81
C GLU A 435 -1.82 13.43 -7.53
N ASP A 436 -2.18 14.71 -7.67
CA ASP A 436 -1.28 15.84 -7.34
C ASP A 436 -0.97 15.86 -5.83
N VAL A 437 -1.98 15.61 -4.99
CA VAL A 437 -1.80 15.51 -3.53
C VAL A 437 -0.84 14.37 -3.17
N ILE A 438 -0.99 13.19 -3.79
CA ILE A 438 -0.08 12.05 -3.62
C ILE A 438 1.35 12.44 -4.01
N GLN A 439 1.52 13.13 -5.15
CA GLN A 439 2.83 13.58 -5.62
C GLN A 439 3.52 14.50 -4.61
N ARG A 440 2.84 15.53 -4.12
CA ARG A 440 3.43 16.46 -3.14
C ARG A 440 3.63 15.87 -1.74
N LEU A 441 2.91 14.79 -1.39
CA LEU A 441 3.08 14.08 -0.13
C LEU A 441 4.29 13.13 -0.14
N GLU A 442 4.89 12.84 -1.30
CA GLU A 442 6.05 11.93 -1.41
C GLU A 442 7.21 12.30 -0.46
N PRO A 443 7.66 13.57 -0.34
CA PRO A 443 8.73 13.91 0.60
C PRO A 443 8.33 13.67 2.07
N LEU A 444 7.05 13.92 2.41
CA LEU A 444 6.54 13.73 3.77
C LEU A 444 6.40 12.26 4.11
N LEU A 445 6.10 11.41 3.12
CA LEU A 445 6.10 9.96 3.27
C LEU A 445 7.47 9.43 3.72
N LEU A 446 8.53 9.98 3.13
CA LEU A 446 9.90 9.58 3.44
C LEU A 446 10.32 10.04 4.84
N GLU A 447 9.95 11.27 5.22
CA GLU A 447 10.11 11.74 6.60
C GLU A 447 9.31 10.88 7.59
N LEU A 448 8.12 10.43 7.19
CA LEU A 448 7.26 9.61 8.03
C LEU A 448 7.91 8.25 8.28
N GLU A 449 8.41 7.60 7.24
CA GLU A 449 9.10 6.31 7.34
C GLU A 449 10.43 6.41 8.10
N ARG A 450 11.16 7.54 7.98
CA ARG A 450 12.42 7.80 8.69
C ARG A 450 12.25 8.05 10.19
N THR A 451 11.14 8.68 10.57
CA THR A 451 10.92 9.14 11.94
C THR A 451 10.59 7.96 12.85
N LYS A 452 11.43 7.72 13.87
CA LYS A 452 11.29 6.60 14.82
C LYS A 452 10.38 6.90 16.01
N LEU A 453 10.14 8.19 16.29
CA LEU A 453 9.28 8.65 17.39
C LEU A 453 7.80 8.47 17.04
N PRO A 454 6.90 8.38 18.03
CA PRO A 454 5.47 8.57 17.85
C PRO A 454 5.15 9.88 17.13
N ILE A 455 4.19 9.87 16.21
CA ILE A 455 3.86 11.05 15.39
C ILE A 455 2.36 11.30 15.43
N LEU A 456 1.96 12.54 15.71
CA LEU A 456 0.59 13.03 15.53
C LEU A 456 0.54 13.93 14.29
N ILE A 457 -0.30 13.58 13.32
CA ILE A 457 -0.54 14.38 12.11
C ILE A 457 -1.93 15.02 12.20
N VAL A 458 -1.95 16.35 12.33
CA VAL A 458 -3.16 17.18 12.32
C VAL A 458 -3.29 17.83 10.94
N SER A 459 -4.19 17.34 10.10
CA SER A 459 -4.30 17.79 8.70
C SER A 459 -5.76 17.78 8.24
N HIS A 460 -6.02 17.43 6.98
CA HIS A 460 -7.30 17.63 6.31
C HIS A 460 -7.81 16.35 5.66
N GLN A 461 -9.00 16.41 5.08
CA GLN A 461 -9.69 15.20 4.65
C GLN A 461 -8.95 14.54 3.48
N ALA A 462 -8.55 15.27 2.43
CA ALA A 462 -7.93 14.65 1.26
C ALA A 462 -6.50 14.15 1.56
N THR A 463 -5.69 14.95 2.25
CA THR A 463 -4.32 14.58 2.61
C THR A 463 -4.25 13.39 3.56
N LEU A 464 -5.11 13.35 4.59
CA LEU A 464 -5.14 12.21 5.52
C LEU A 464 -5.64 10.93 4.86
N ARG A 465 -6.54 11.02 3.86
CA ARG A 465 -6.91 9.87 3.04
C ARG A 465 -5.71 9.30 2.30
N CYS A 466 -4.88 10.15 1.69
CA CYS A 466 -3.67 9.73 0.99
C CYS A 466 -2.65 9.07 1.95
N LEU A 467 -2.42 9.65 3.13
CA LEU A 467 -1.51 9.06 4.12
C LEU A 467 -2.06 7.75 4.71
N TYR A 468 -3.34 7.72 5.03
CA TYR A 468 -4.02 6.53 5.51
C TYR A 468 -3.95 5.40 4.48
N SER A 469 -4.21 5.69 3.19
CA SER A 469 -4.18 4.68 2.13
C SER A 469 -2.80 4.04 2.00
N TYR A 470 -1.73 4.83 2.13
CA TYR A 470 -0.37 4.31 2.19
C TYR A 470 -0.19 3.42 3.42
N LEU A 471 -0.43 3.94 4.62
CA LEU A 471 -0.10 3.23 5.88
C LEU A 471 -0.84 1.89 6.01
N THR A 472 -2.09 1.85 5.54
CA THR A 472 -2.94 0.66 5.58
C THR A 472 -2.84 -0.22 4.32
N GLY A 473 -2.13 0.23 3.28
CA GLY A 473 -1.93 -0.53 2.05
C GLY A 473 -3.18 -0.68 1.20
N ARG A 474 -4.07 0.32 1.23
CA ARG A 474 -5.26 0.37 0.36
C ARG A 474 -4.85 0.63 -1.08
N VAL A 475 -5.63 0.10 -2.02
CA VAL A 475 -5.46 0.41 -3.44
C VAL A 475 -5.77 1.88 -3.69
N LYS A 476 -5.05 2.47 -4.65
CA LYS A 476 -5.07 3.93 -4.90
C LYS A 476 -6.47 4.45 -5.22
N GLU A 477 -7.30 3.61 -5.83
CA GLU A 477 -8.67 3.93 -6.22
C GLU A 477 -9.61 4.17 -5.04
N GLU A 478 -9.35 3.52 -3.90
CA GLU A 478 -10.12 3.70 -2.67
C GLU A 478 -9.83 5.06 -2.01
N CYS A 479 -8.64 5.63 -2.27
CA CYS A 479 -8.12 6.80 -1.57
C CYS A 479 -9.13 7.96 -1.45
N PRO A 480 -9.78 8.44 -2.53
CA PRO A 480 -10.70 9.60 -2.45
C PRO A 480 -11.99 9.37 -1.66
N PHE A 481 -12.23 8.12 -1.22
CA PHE A 481 -13.47 7.66 -0.61
C PHE A 481 -13.29 7.14 0.81
N LEU A 482 -12.05 6.99 1.28
CA LEU A 482 -11.75 6.57 2.65
C LEU A 482 -12.42 7.50 3.68
N ASN A 483 -12.98 6.92 4.73
CA ASN A 483 -13.68 7.69 5.75
C ASN A 483 -12.69 8.21 6.80
N ILE A 484 -12.51 9.54 6.86
CA ILE A 484 -11.72 10.23 7.87
C ILE A 484 -12.64 11.26 8.54
N PRO A 485 -13.39 10.86 9.59
CA PRO A 485 -14.36 11.74 10.24
C PRO A 485 -13.70 12.86 11.03
N LEU A 486 -14.43 13.96 11.25
CA LEU A 486 -14.02 14.99 12.21
C LEU A 486 -13.98 14.42 13.63
N HIS A 487 -13.22 15.09 14.49
CA HIS A 487 -13.19 14.84 15.94
C HIS A 487 -12.81 13.43 16.36
N THR A 488 -12.08 12.74 15.48
CA THR A 488 -11.72 11.34 15.62
C THR A 488 -10.22 11.16 15.41
N LEU A 489 -9.56 10.56 16.39
CA LEU A 489 -8.15 10.21 16.33
C LEU A 489 -8.00 8.77 15.84
N ILE A 490 -7.28 8.57 14.75
CA ILE A 490 -7.01 7.25 14.18
C ILE A 490 -5.55 6.90 14.47
N GLN A 491 -5.33 5.90 15.31
CA GLN A 491 -4.01 5.34 15.60
C GLN A 491 -3.71 4.20 14.63
N LEU A 492 -2.57 4.31 13.95
CA LEU A 492 -2.02 3.32 13.04
C LEU A 492 -0.69 2.82 13.60
N THR A 493 -0.58 1.51 13.83
CA THR A 493 0.66 0.88 14.29
C THR A 493 1.16 -0.08 13.20
N PRO A 494 2.20 0.29 12.42
CA PRO A 494 2.74 -0.57 11.37
C PRO A 494 3.22 -1.92 11.94
N LYS A 495 2.87 -3.01 11.26
CA LYS A 495 3.33 -4.38 11.54
C LYS A 495 4.02 -4.96 10.30
N ALA A 496 4.68 -6.11 10.43
CA ALA A 496 5.39 -6.74 9.31
C ALA A 496 4.51 -7.01 8.07
N TYR A 497 3.23 -7.28 8.25
CA TYR A 497 2.31 -7.65 7.17
C TYR A 497 1.06 -6.78 7.04
N GLY A 498 1.01 -5.64 7.75
CA GLY A 498 -0.18 -4.80 7.77
C GLY A 498 -0.03 -3.60 8.69
N CYS A 499 -1.16 -3.09 9.15
CA CYS A 499 -1.23 -2.01 10.11
C CYS A 499 -2.36 -2.33 11.10
N GLU A 500 -2.08 -2.21 12.39
CA GLU A 500 -3.11 -2.28 13.44
C GLU A 500 -3.76 -0.90 13.56
N GLU A 501 -5.09 -0.86 13.50
CA GLU A 501 -5.87 0.37 13.56
C GLU A 501 -6.69 0.43 14.85
N LYS A 502 -6.66 1.58 15.52
CA LYS A 502 -7.55 1.92 16.64
C LYS A 502 -8.13 3.31 16.43
N THR A 503 -9.40 3.49 16.74
CA THR A 503 -10.11 4.75 16.53
C THR A 503 -10.64 5.27 17.86
N PHE A 504 -10.39 6.54 18.15
CA PHE A 504 -10.82 7.22 19.36
C PHE A 504 -11.65 8.44 18.98
N LYS A 505 -12.96 8.40 19.28
CA LYS A 505 -13.83 9.55 19.14
C LYS A 505 -13.69 10.41 20.40
N LEU A 506 -13.28 11.66 20.25
CA LEU A 506 -13.02 12.52 21.41
C LEU A 506 -14.25 13.36 21.75
N CYS A 507 -15.06 13.79 20.79
CA CYS A 507 -16.31 14.51 21.06
C CYS A 507 -17.44 14.25 20.04
#